data_AF-A0A814T7A3-F1
#
_entry.id   AF-A0A814T7A3-F1
#
_cell.length_a   1.000
_cell.length_b   1.000
_cell.length_c   1.000
_cell.angle_alpha   90.00
_cell.angle_beta   90.00
_cell.angle_gamma   90.00
#
_symmetry.space_group_name_H-M   'P 1'
#
loop_
_entity.id
_entity.type
_entity.pdbx_description
1 polymer ?
#
loop_
_entity_poly.entity_id
_entity_poly.type
_entity_poly.pdbx_seq_one_letter_code
_entity_poly.pdbx_strand_id
1 'polypeptide(L)'
;MNSAAMANLNRMTFLMSISEITPQIFISGQMAATLEQVHKLGITYILNVAVESSAIVYPKHVKLEKFEISDFPTTPISNYFHTLTDKMHAHLNANKQHKVLVHCMAGISRSTTIVIAYLMRYLNLSLRDAYLLCKRHRPICFPNLGFWNQLISYEFQLKRENSVKIN
;
A
#
# COMPACT_ATOMS: atom_id res chain seq x y z
N MET A 1 3.58 22.95 22.65
CA MET A 1 2.47 22.38 21.85
C MET A 1 1.93 21.15 22.56
N ASN A 2 0.61 20.93 22.60
CA ASN A 2 0.03 19.79 23.32
C ASN A 2 0.16 18.47 22.50
N SER A 3 -0.04 17.33 23.17
CA SER A 3 0.09 15.98 22.59
C SER A 3 -0.82 15.77 21.36
N ALA A 4 -2.05 16.30 21.39
CA ALA A 4 -3.00 16.19 20.28
C ALA A 4 -2.57 16.97 19.03
N ALA A 5 -2.02 18.17 19.20
CA ALA A 5 -1.49 18.99 18.11
C ALA A 5 -0.27 18.32 17.46
N MET A 6 0.61 17.72 18.26
CA MET A 6 1.74 16.93 17.77
C MET A 6 1.30 15.68 17.01
N ALA A 7 0.29 14.95 17.51
CA ALA A 7 -0.30 13.81 16.82
C ALA A 7 -0.91 14.20 15.46
N ASN A 8 -1.60 15.34 15.40
CA ASN A 8 -2.16 15.88 14.16
C ASN A 8 -1.09 16.32 13.16
N LEU A 9 -0.03 16.99 13.61
CA LEU A 9 1.09 17.39 12.76
C LEU A 9 1.83 16.16 12.20
N ASN A 10 2.06 15.15 13.04
CA ASN A 10 2.64 13.87 12.61
C ASN A 10 1.75 13.19 11.57
N ARG A 11 0.42 13.15 11.81
CA ARG A 11 -0.53 12.59 10.85
C ARG A 11 -0.49 13.32 9.51
N MET A 12 -0.47 14.65 9.52
CA MET A 12 -0.37 15.47 8.31
C MET A 12 0.92 15.21 7.54
N THR A 13 2.04 15.07 8.26
CA THR A 13 3.35 14.73 7.68
C THR A 13 3.29 13.40 6.92
N PHE A 14 2.59 12.39 7.45
CA PHE A 14 2.42 11.11 6.75
C PHE A 14 1.46 11.18 5.56
N LEU A 15 0.44 12.05 5.59
CA LEU A 15 -0.44 12.26 4.43
C LEU A 15 0.31 12.85 3.23
N MET A 16 1.35 13.65 3.49
CA MET A 16 2.16 14.33 2.48
C MET A 16 3.51 13.65 2.18
N SER A 17 3.76 12.45 2.72
CA SER A 17 5.00 11.71 2.48
C SER A 17 4.78 10.31 1.90
N ILE A 18 5.80 9.87 1.17
CA ILE A 18 5.98 8.49 0.76
C ILE A 18 6.73 7.75 1.86
N SER A 19 6.22 6.60 2.28
CA SER A 19 6.85 5.73 3.27
C SER A 19 7.44 4.51 2.60
N GLU A 20 8.74 4.29 2.78
CA GLU A 20 9.43 3.05 2.40
C GLU A 20 9.06 1.95 3.38
N ILE A 21 8.45 0.87 2.89
CA ILE A 21 8.06 -0.30 3.69
C ILE A 21 9.11 -1.39 3.62
N THR A 22 9.68 -1.58 2.42
CA THR A 22 10.87 -2.38 2.14
C THR A 22 11.74 -1.61 1.15
N PRO A 23 13.01 -2.00 0.92
CA PRO A 23 13.90 -1.28 0.00
C PRO A 23 13.36 -1.02 -1.41
N GLN A 24 12.35 -1.78 -1.85
CA GLN A 24 11.74 -1.65 -3.18
C GLN A 24 10.23 -1.36 -3.16
N ILE A 25 9.58 -1.26 -1.99
CA ILE A 25 8.11 -1.11 -1.88
C ILE A 25 7.76 0.08 -1.02
N PHE A 26 6.91 0.95 -1.57
CA PHE A 26 6.54 2.23 -0.99
C PHE A 26 5.02 2.38 -0.90
N ILE A 27 4.55 3.08 0.13
CA ILE A 27 3.14 3.48 0.31
C ILE A 27 3.04 5.00 0.38
N SER A 28 2.04 5.58 -0.29
CA SER A 28 1.71 7.00 -0.11
C SER A 28 0.22 7.30 -0.27
N GLY A 29 -0.16 8.53 0.09
CA GLY A 29 -1.37 9.17 -0.44
C GLY A 29 -1.09 9.89 -1.77
N GLN A 30 -2.15 10.34 -2.43
CA GLN A 30 -2.09 11.01 -3.73
C GLN A 30 -1.22 12.26 -3.69
N MET A 31 -1.34 13.07 -2.63
CA MET A 31 -0.60 14.34 -2.51
C MET A 31 0.93 14.16 -2.49
N ALA A 32 1.40 12.99 -2.03
CA ALA A 32 2.82 12.66 -1.96
C ALA A 32 3.33 11.91 -3.20
N ALA A 33 2.47 11.54 -4.14
CA ALA A 33 2.87 10.88 -5.38
C ALA A 33 3.28 11.94 -6.42
N THR A 34 4.13 12.90 -6.04
CA THR A 34 4.57 13.96 -6.95
C THR A 34 5.68 13.47 -7.88
N LEU A 35 5.85 14.11 -9.03
CA LEU A 35 6.94 13.83 -9.97
C LEU A 35 8.31 13.91 -9.28
N GLU A 36 8.51 14.94 -8.45
CA GLU A 36 9.75 15.16 -7.71
C GLU A 36 10.05 14.00 -6.75
N GLN A 37 9.06 13.58 -5.95
CA GLN A 37 9.24 12.49 -4.99
C GLN A 37 9.44 11.14 -5.69
N VAL A 38 8.70 10.88 -6.78
CA VAL A 38 8.87 9.67 -7.61
C VAL A 38 10.27 9.60 -8.20
N HIS A 39 10.77 10.71 -8.77
CA HIS A 39 12.13 10.80 -9.31
C HIS A 39 13.19 10.62 -8.21
N LYS A 40 13.06 11.35 -7.10
CA LYS A 40 14.01 11.30 -5.97
C LYS A 40 14.17 9.90 -5.39
N LEU A 41 13.08 9.14 -5.29
CA LEU A 41 13.12 7.78 -4.74
C LEU A 41 13.51 6.72 -5.79
N GLY A 42 13.57 7.08 -7.07
CA GLY A 42 13.82 6.14 -8.17
C GLY A 42 12.66 5.16 -8.38
N ILE A 43 11.42 5.62 -8.19
CA ILE A 43 10.23 4.79 -8.40
C ILE A 43 10.05 4.52 -9.89
N THR A 44 9.91 3.24 -10.25
CA THR A 44 9.81 2.77 -11.65
C THR A 44 8.43 2.26 -12.02
N TYR A 45 7.61 1.94 -11.03
CA TYR A 45 6.24 1.47 -11.22
C TYR A 45 5.32 2.02 -10.15
N ILE A 46 4.20 2.60 -10.58
CA ILE A 46 3.19 3.19 -9.72
C ILE A 46 1.88 2.42 -9.92
N LEU A 47 1.36 1.90 -8.82
CA LEU A 47 0.04 1.32 -8.69
C LEU A 47 -0.88 2.30 -7.97
N ASN A 48 -1.75 2.94 -8.74
CA ASN A 48 -2.79 3.81 -8.20
C ASN A 48 -4.05 2.98 -7.94
N VAL A 49 -4.43 2.82 -6.69
CA VAL A 49 -5.59 1.99 -6.28
C VAL A 49 -6.74 2.84 -5.71
N ALA A 50 -6.90 4.08 -6.18
CA ALA A 50 -7.99 4.97 -5.79
C ALA A 50 -8.84 5.41 -6.98
N VAL A 51 -10.15 5.30 -6.86
CA VAL A 51 -11.13 5.75 -7.86
C VAL A 51 -11.06 7.28 -8.04
N GLU A 52 -11.03 8.02 -6.95
CA GLU A 52 -11.11 9.48 -6.86
C GLU A 52 -9.79 10.24 -7.16
N SER A 53 -8.76 9.52 -7.59
CA SER A 53 -7.44 10.12 -7.85
C SER A 53 -7.38 10.84 -9.19
N SER A 54 -6.82 12.05 -9.17
CA SER A 54 -6.49 12.82 -10.37
C SER A 54 -5.37 12.16 -11.18
N ALA A 55 -5.44 12.28 -12.50
CA ALA A 55 -4.37 11.82 -13.38
C ALA A 55 -3.11 12.67 -13.17
N ILE A 56 -1.98 12.00 -12.89
CA ILE A 56 -0.65 12.60 -12.89
C ILE A 56 0.12 11.97 -14.05
N VAL A 57 0.79 12.81 -14.84
CA VAL A 57 1.65 12.34 -15.93
C VAL A 57 3.06 12.17 -15.39
N TYR A 58 3.58 10.94 -15.48
CA TYR A 58 4.96 10.61 -15.14
C TYR A 58 5.82 10.43 -16.39
N PRO A 59 7.16 10.48 -16.29
CA PRO A 59 8.04 10.24 -17.41
C PRO A 59 7.85 8.83 -17.98
N LYS A 60 8.20 8.63 -19.26
CA LYS A 60 7.99 7.34 -19.98
C LYS A 60 8.62 6.11 -19.31
N HIS A 61 9.67 6.29 -18.52
CA HIS A 61 10.34 5.20 -17.80
C HIS A 61 9.62 4.77 -16.52
N VAL A 62 8.62 5.53 -16.07
CA VAL A 62 7.78 5.18 -14.92
C VAL A 62 6.49 4.57 -15.44
N LYS A 63 6.31 3.28 -15.19
CA LYS A 63 5.05 2.59 -15.50
C LYS A 63 3.98 3.07 -14.52
N LEU A 64 2.78 3.41 -15.02
CA LEU A 64 1.61 3.75 -14.20
C LEU A 64 0.44 2.85 -14.59
N GLU A 65 -0.16 2.18 -13.61
CA GLU A 65 -1.44 1.48 -13.78
C GLU A 65 -2.44 1.96 -12.70
N LYS A 66 -3.67 2.29 -13.11
CA LYS A 66 -4.75 2.71 -12.22
C LYS A 66 -5.80 1.60 -12.10
N PHE A 67 -6.22 1.33 -10.87
CA PHE A 67 -7.28 0.40 -10.51
C PHE A 67 -8.29 1.13 -9.63
N GLU A 68 -9.52 1.23 -10.11
CA GLU A 68 -10.57 2.00 -9.45
C GLU A 68 -11.19 1.18 -8.31
N ILE A 69 -10.62 1.36 -7.11
CA ILE A 69 -11.05 0.67 -5.90
C ILE A 69 -11.60 1.70 -4.91
N SER A 70 -12.86 1.54 -4.54
CA SER A 70 -13.53 2.35 -3.51
C SER A 70 -13.09 1.93 -2.10
N ASP A 71 -13.05 2.86 -1.15
CA ASP A 71 -12.63 2.59 0.24
C ASP A 71 -13.80 2.21 1.16
N PHE A 72 -14.69 1.35 0.67
CA PHE A 72 -15.82 0.87 1.47
C PHE A 72 -15.56 -0.54 2.00
N PRO A 73 -15.99 -0.86 3.23
CA PRO A 73 -15.87 -2.22 3.78
C PRO A 73 -16.47 -3.31 2.90
N THR A 74 -17.49 -2.98 2.11
CA THR A 74 -18.18 -3.89 1.18
C THR A 74 -17.47 -4.04 -0.17
N THR A 75 -16.45 -3.22 -0.47
CA THR A 75 -15.71 -3.31 -1.74
C THR A 75 -14.88 -4.59 -1.76
N PRO A 76 -14.99 -5.45 -2.79
CA PRO A 76 -14.24 -6.71 -2.87
C PRO A 76 -12.80 -6.48 -3.32
N ILE A 77 -11.99 -5.80 -2.50
CA ILE A 77 -10.58 -5.52 -2.79
C ILE A 77 -9.75 -6.81 -2.93
N SER A 78 -10.19 -7.92 -2.31
CA SER A 78 -9.55 -9.23 -2.42
C SER A 78 -9.47 -9.76 -3.86
N ASN A 79 -10.43 -9.38 -4.72
CA ASN A 79 -10.41 -9.75 -6.14
C ASN A 79 -9.15 -9.23 -6.86
N TYR A 80 -8.49 -8.21 -6.30
CA TYR A 80 -7.29 -7.60 -6.84
C TYR A 80 -6.00 -8.16 -6.23
N PHE A 81 -6.06 -8.97 -5.17
CA PHE A 81 -4.86 -9.40 -4.45
C PHE A 81 -3.90 -10.16 -5.36
N HIS A 82 -4.33 -11.23 -6.03
CA HIS A 82 -3.46 -11.98 -6.95
C HIS A 82 -2.93 -11.07 -8.07
N THR A 83 -3.84 -10.45 -8.83
CA THR A 83 -3.50 -9.62 -9.99
C THR A 83 -2.50 -8.51 -9.68
N LEU A 84 -2.72 -7.74 -8.60
CA LEU A 84 -1.84 -6.62 -8.27
C LEU A 84 -0.53 -7.09 -7.67
N THR A 85 -0.57 -8.07 -6.75
CA THR A 85 0.67 -8.57 -6.14
C THR A 85 1.57 -9.27 -7.16
N ASP A 86 1.00 -10.02 -8.10
CA ASP A 86 1.74 -10.66 -9.20
C ASP A 86 2.38 -9.62 -10.12
N LYS A 87 1.66 -8.53 -10.46
CA LYS A 87 2.22 -7.40 -11.23
C LYS A 87 3.38 -6.72 -10.50
N MET A 88 3.23 -6.48 -9.19
CA MET A 88 4.31 -5.92 -8.36
C MET A 88 5.53 -6.85 -8.40
N HIS A 89 5.32 -8.15 -8.17
CA HIS A 89 6.40 -9.13 -8.07
C HIS A 89 7.13 -9.32 -9.40
N ALA A 90 6.39 -9.43 -10.50
CA ALA A 90 6.96 -9.51 -11.84
C ALA A 90 7.82 -8.28 -12.16
N HIS A 91 7.32 -7.07 -11.84
CA HIS A 91 8.08 -5.84 -12.05
C HIS A 91 9.36 -5.81 -11.21
N LEU A 92 9.28 -6.15 -9.92
CA LEU A 92 10.43 -6.18 -9.01
C LEU A 92 11.48 -7.22 -9.39
N ASN A 93 11.07 -8.39 -9.89
CA ASN A 93 12.01 -9.43 -10.31
C ASN A 93 12.69 -9.13 -11.65
N ALA A 94 12.11 -8.28 -12.50
CA ALA A 94 12.69 -7.93 -13.78
C ALA A 94 14.02 -7.17 -13.65
N ASN A 95 14.21 -6.41 -12.57
CA ASN A 95 15.45 -5.68 -12.30
C ASN A 95 15.56 -5.33 -10.80
N LYS A 96 16.71 -5.60 -10.19
CA LYS A 96 16.98 -5.30 -8.76
C LYS A 96 16.93 -3.81 -8.39
N GLN A 97 16.95 -2.91 -9.38
CA GLN A 97 16.81 -1.47 -9.19
C GLN A 97 15.35 -1.01 -9.28
N HIS A 98 14.42 -1.89 -9.64
CA HIS A 98 13.01 -1.53 -9.72
C HIS A 98 12.41 -1.29 -8.36
N LYS A 99 11.60 -0.25 -8.28
CA LYS A 99 10.87 0.16 -7.09
C LYS A 99 9.42 0.40 -7.45
N VAL A 100 8.53 -0.03 -6.55
CA VAL A 100 7.08 0.05 -6.70
C VAL A 100 6.49 0.98 -5.64
N LEU A 101 5.73 1.97 -6.09
CA LEU A 101 4.86 2.78 -5.24
C LEU A 101 3.42 2.30 -5.38
N VAL A 102 2.79 1.96 -4.27
CA VAL A 102 1.34 1.75 -4.20
C VAL A 102 0.71 2.94 -3.48
N HIS A 103 -0.16 3.69 -4.16
CA HIS A 103 -0.85 4.82 -3.54
C HIS A 103 -2.37 4.73 -3.70
N CYS A 104 -3.07 5.34 -2.76
CA CYS A 104 -4.49 5.63 -2.86
C CYS A 104 -4.72 7.11 -2.57
N MET A 105 -5.90 7.52 -2.11
CA MET A 105 -6.15 8.93 -1.80
C MET A 105 -5.32 9.40 -0.58
N ALA A 106 -5.47 8.74 0.57
CA ALA A 106 -4.81 9.13 1.82
C ALA A 106 -3.58 8.28 2.19
N GLY A 107 -3.37 7.15 1.51
CA GLY A 107 -2.32 6.20 1.89
C GLY A 107 -2.58 5.53 3.25
N ILE A 108 -3.84 5.31 3.60
CA ILE A 108 -4.27 4.75 4.90
C ILE A 108 -4.77 3.32 4.75
N SER A 109 -5.77 3.10 3.88
CA SER A 109 -6.54 1.85 3.81
C SER A 109 -6.23 1.02 2.55
N ARG A 110 -6.69 1.44 1.37
CA ARG A 110 -6.53 0.67 0.11
C ARG A 110 -5.09 0.29 -0.24
N SER A 111 -4.18 1.27 -0.35
CA SER A 111 -2.78 0.99 -0.69
C SER A 111 -2.08 0.13 0.36
N THR A 112 -2.33 0.40 1.64
CA THR A 112 -1.88 -0.44 2.76
C THR A 112 -2.35 -1.88 2.61
N THR A 113 -3.63 -2.09 2.25
CA THR A 113 -4.22 -3.42 2.07
C THR A 113 -3.51 -4.21 0.97
N ILE A 114 -3.28 -3.58 -0.19
CA ILE A 114 -2.57 -4.22 -1.31
C ILE A 114 -1.12 -4.55 -0.94
N VAL A 115 -0.41 -3.65 -0.25
CA VAL A 115 0.96 -3.93 0.20
C VAL A 115 0.99 -5.05 1.24
N ILE A 116 0.07 -5.09 2.20
CA ILE A 116 -0.02 -6.21 3.14
C ILE A 116 -0.26 -7.53 2.40
N ALA A 117 -1.17 -7.57 1.44
CA ALA A 117 -1.41 -8.76 0.61
C ALA A 117 -0.14 -9.20 -0.14
N TYR A 118 0.66 -8.26 -0.66
CA TYR A 118 1.95 -8.54 -1.29
C TYR A 118 2.94 -9.18 -0.29
N LEU A 119 3.09 -8.55 0.88
CA LEU A 119 4.03 -8.99 1.91
C LEU A 119 3.70 -10.41 2.39
N MET A 120 2.42 -10.74 2.56
CA MET A 120 2.01 -12.11 2.91
C MET A 120 2.33 -13.10 1.79
N ARG A 121 1.99 -12.78 0.54
CA ARG A 121 2.14 -13.69 -0.60
C ARG A 121 3.60 -13.94 -0.99
N TYR A 122 4.40 -12.89 -1.08
CA TYR A 122 5.74 -12.95 -1.68
C TYR A 122 6.89 -12.84 -0.69
N LEU A 123 6.65 -12.32 0.51
CA LEU A 123 7.64 -12.31 1.60
C LEU A 123 7.28 -13.31 2.70
N ASN A 124 6.24 -14.13 2.47
CA ASN A 124 5.77 -15.17 3.38
C ASN A 124 5.47 -14.66 4.82
N LEU A 125 5.17 -13.37 4.99
CA LEU A 125 4.82 -12.83 6.30
C LEU A 125 3.42 -13.26 6.72
N SER A 126 3.18 -13.40 8.03
CA SER A 126 1.83 -13.47 8.57
C SER A 126 1.10 -12.13 8.35
N LEU A 127 -0.23 -12.11 8.38
CA LEU A 127 -1.02 -10.87 8.32
C LEU A 127 -0.60 -9.91 9.44
N ARG A 128 -0.42 -10.43 10.65
CA ARG A 128 0.05 -9.67 11.80
C ARG A 128 1.39 -9.01 11.51
N ASP A 129 2.38 -9.77 11.03
CA ASP A 129 3.72 -9.24 10.78
C ASP A 129 3.77 -8.28 9.60
N ALA A 130 3.03 -8.58 8.52
CA ALA A 130 2.89 -7.70 7.37
C ALA A 130 2.26 -6.36 7.77
N TYR A 131 1.19 -6.37 8.58
CA TYR A 131 0.60 -5.15 9.11
C TYR A 131 1.55 -4.40 10.03
N LEU A 132 2.23 -5.08 10.96
CA LEU A 132 3.16 -4.43 11.88
C LEU A 132 4.36 -3.82 11.16
N LEU A 133 4.84 -4.42 10.07
CA LEU A 133 5.85 -3.82 9.21
C LEU A 133 5.34 -2.52 8.57
N CYS A 134 4.16 -2.55 7.94
CA CYS A 134 3.55 -1.34 7.39
C CYS A 134 3.34 -0.26 8.46
N LYS A 135 2.81 -0.62 9.63
CA LYS A 135 2.50 0.29 10.74
C LYS A 135 3.75 0.96 11.31
N ARG A 136 4.86 0.23 11.39
CA ARG A 136 6.15 0.74 11.86
C ARG A 136 6.70 1.84 10.96
N HIS A 137 6.62 1.65 9.65
CA HIS A 137 7.14 2.59 8.66
C HIS A 137 6.14 3.70 8.28
N ARG A 138 4.85 3.43 8.44
CA ARG A 138 3.74 4.36 8.19
C ARG A 138 2.68 4.23 9.29
N PRO A 139 2.83 4.96 10.41
CA PRO A 139 1.93 4.88 11.57
C PRO A 139 0.44 5.15 11.27
N ILE A 140 0.12 5.80 10.16
CA ILE A 140 -1.25 6.05 9.73
C ILE A 140 -1.89 4.89 8.96
N CYS A 141 -1.15 3.81 8.67
CA CYS A 141 -1.72 2.59 8.07
C CYS A 141 -2.87 2.05 8.93
N PHE A 142 -4.04 1.95 8.31
CA PHE A 142 -5.26 1.48 8.96
C PHE A 142 -6.28 1.05 7.89
N PRO A 143 -6.20 -0.19 7.36
CA PRO A 143 -7.24 -0.76 6.52
C PRO A 143 -8.61 -0.64 7.18
N ASN A 144 -9.67 -0.41 6.39
CA ASN A 144 -11.03 -0.48 6.91
C ASN A 144 -11.37 -1.92 7.36
N LEU A 145 -12.39 -2.08 8.20
CA LEU A 145 -12.72 -3.39 8.81
C LEU A 145 -13.10 -4.46 7.78
N GLY A 146 -13.74 -4.08 6.67
CA GLY A 146 -14.07 -5.03 5.61
C GLY A 146 -12.84 -5.54 4.88
N PHE A 147 -11.83 -4.68 4.70
CA PHE A 147 -10.54 -5.08 4.13
C PHE A 147 -9.74 -5.95 5.10
N TRP A 148 -9.83 -5.71 6.41
CA TRP A 148 -9.28 -6.62 7.41
C TRP A 148 -9.87 -8.04 7.30
N ASN A 149 -11.19 -8.17 7.19
CA ASN A 149 -11.85 -9.48 7.00
C ASN A 149 -11.39 -10.18 5.71
N GLN A 150 -11.21 -9.41 4.64
CA GLN A 150 -10.70 -9.92 3.37
C GLN A 150 -9.23 -10.36 3.46
N LEU A 151 -8.39 -9.61 4.18
CA LEU A 151 -7.00 -9.98 4.46
C LEU A 151 -6.88 -11.24 5.33
N ILE A 152 -7.73 -11.40 6.35
CA ILE A 152 -7.78 -12.61 7.18
C ILE A 152 -8.17 -13.82 6.31
N SER A 153 -9.22 -13.68 5.51
CA SER A 153 -9.62 -14.74 4.56
C SER A 153 -8.47 -15.11 3.61
N TYR A 154 -7.71 -14.11 3.17
CA TYR A 154 -6.57 -14.32 2.26
C TYR A 154 -5.37 -14.98 2.96
N GLU A 155 -5.07 -14.62 4.21
CA GLU A 155 -4.05 -15.30 5.01
C GLU A 155 -4.36 -16.80 5.16
N PHE A 156 -5.61 -17.13 5.50
CA PHE A 156 -6.07 -18.52 5.57
C PHE A 156 -5.92 -19.25 4.23
N GLN A 157 -6.21 -18.61 3.11
CA GLN A 157 -6.02 -19.20 1.78
C GLN A 157 -4.54 -19.50 1.49
N LEU A 158 -3.62 -18.61 1.88
CA LEU A 158 -2.19 -18.76 1.64
C LEU A 158 -1.53 -19.77 2.58
N LYS A 159 -1.92 -19.77 3.86
CA LYS A 159 -1.16 -20.43 4.94
C LYS A 159 -1.94 -21.52 5.69
N ARG A 160 -3.27 -21.60 5.50
CA ARG A 160 -4.19 -22.47 6.28
C ARG A 160 -4.25 -22.15 7.78
N GLU A 161 -3.84 -20.95 8.16
CA GLU A 161 -3.88 -20.41 9.51
C GLU A 161 -4.12 -18.90 9.48
N ASN A 162 -4.58 -18.33 10.60
CA ASN A 162 -4.79 -16.89 10.76
C ASN A 162 -4.04 -16.37 11.98
N SER A 163 -3.23 -15.34 11.78
CA SER A 163 -2.47 -14.66 12.85
C SER A 163 -3.24 -13.52 13.52
N VAL A 164 -4.37 -13.10 12.91
CA VAL A 164 -5.27 -12.08 13.44
C VAL A 164 -6.67 -12.67 13.59
N LYS A 165 -7.30 -12.40 14.73
CA LYS A 165 -8.71 -12.69 15.00
C LYS A 165 -9.42 -11.38 15.31
N ILE A 166 -10.55 -11.12 14.65
CA ILE A 166 -11.42 -10.00 15.00
C ILE A 166 -12.40 -10.54 16.03
N ASN A 167 -12.31 -10.03 17.26
CA ASN A 167 -13.30 -10.26 18.31
C ASN A 167 -14.41 -9.22 18.23
#